data_AF-A0A1H3KSN3-F1
#
_entry.id   AF-A0A1H3KSN3-F1
#
_cell.length_a   1.000
_cell.length_b   1.000
_cell.length_c   1.000
_cell.angle_alpha   90.00
_cell.angle_beta   90.00
_cell.angle_gamma   90.00
#
_symmetry.space_group_name_H-M   'P 1'
#
loop_
_entity.id
_entity.type
_entity.pdbx_description
1 polymer ?
#
loop_
_entity_poly.entity_id
_entity_poly.type
_entity_poly.pdbx_seq_one_letter_code
_entity_poly.pdbx_strand_id
1 'polypeptide(L)'
;MAEKKSYIQPGPIFYDVFLGYLRVMGTNLKEWCVPHGVAGTNAKAAATGAWNGPKAKELRERMIETVGRDTFEKLYAERIRQEVA
;
A
#
# COMPACT_ATOMS: atom_id res chain seq x y z
N MET A 1 -17.87 17.95 10.81
CA MET A 1 -17.60 17.28 9.52
C MET A 1 -17.18 15.86 9.87
N ALA A 2 -17.94 14.84 9.46
CA ALA A 2 -17.62 13.47 9.84
C ALA A 2 -16.34 13.04 9.12
N GLU A 3 -15.27 12.81 9.87
CA GLU A 3 -14.04 12.18 9.39
C GLU A 3 -14.43 10.80 8.85
N LYS A 4 -14.47 10.67 7.53
CA LYS A 4 -14.65 9.38 6.87
C LYS A 4 -13.37 8.60 7.17
N LYS A 5 -13.37 7.78 8.22
CA LYS A 5 -12.29 6.82 8.44
C LYS A 5 -12.27 5.87 7.25
N SER A 6 -11.39 6.14 6.29
CA SER A 6 -11.05 5.21 5.25
C SER A 6 -10.33 4.03 5.90
N TYR A 7 -11.00 2.89 6.00
CA TYR A 7 -10.42 1.67 6.54
C TYR A 7 -9.56 1.00 5.47
N ILE A 8 -8.34 1.50 5.28
CA ILE A 8 -7.33 0.81 4.46
C ILE A 8 -6.95 -0.50 5.17
N GLN A 9 -7.30 -1.63 4.56
CA GLN A 9 -6.95 -2.95 5.08
C GLN A 9 -5.72 -3.52 4.34
N PRO A 10 -4.81 -4.22 5.04
CA PRO A 10 -3.80 -5.02 4.36
C PRO A 10 -4.47 -6.12 3.53
N GLY A 11 -3.93 -6.38 2.34
CA GLY A 11 -4.50 -7.37 1.42
C GLY A 11 -4.04 -7.17 -0.03
N PRO A 12 -4.54 -7.99 -0.97
CA PRO A 12 -4.20 -7.89 -2.38
C PRO A 12 -4.47 -6.50 -2.96
N ILE A 13 -5.61 -5.89 -2.62
CA ILE A 13 -5.98 -4.55 -3.10
C ILE A 13 -5.01 -3.47 -2.63
N PHE A 14 -4.56 -3.52 -1.37
CA PHE A 14 -3.54 -2.61 -0.86
C PHE A 14 -2.26 -2.71 -1.71
N TYR A 15 -1.83 -3.95 -1.95
CA TYR A 15 -0.60 -4.23 -2.68
C TYR A 15 -0.71 -3.80 -4.14
N ASP A 16 -1.84 -4.08 -4.80
CA ASP A 16 -2.10 -3.67 -6.17
C ASP A 16 -2.10 -2.15 -6.33
N VAL A 17 -2.74 -1.42 -5.42
CA VAL A 17 -2.73 0.06 -5.42
C VAL A 17 -1.31 0.59 -5.33
N PHE A 18 -0.53 0.06 -4.39
CA PHE A 18 0.86 0.47 -4.21
C PHE A 18 1.72 0.18 -5.45
N LEU A 19 1.62 -1.04 -6.01
CA LEU A 19 2.35 -1.41 -7.23
C LEU A 19 1.92 -0.58 -8.45
N GLY A 20 0.62 -0.30 -8.58
CA GLY A 20 0.08 0.56 -9.63
C GLY A 20 0.67 1.96 -9.57
N TYR A 21 0.75 2.55 -8.38
CA TYR A 21 1.40 3.84 -8.19
C TYR A 21 2.88 3.81 -8.57
N LEU A 22 3.66 2.83 -8.10
CA LEU A 22 5.08 2.71 -8.44
C LEU A 22 5.29 2.63 -9.96
N ARG A 23 4.44 1.89 -10.66
CA ARG A 23 4.48 1.78 -12.13
C ARG A 23 4.24 3.12 -12.81
N VAL A 24 3.25 3.91 -12.35
CA VAL A 24 2.98 5.25 -12.89
C VAL A 24 4.16 6.19 -12.63
N MET A 25 4.82 6.07 -11.49
CA MET A 25 6.02 6.82 -11.15
C MET A 25 7.30 6.35 -11.86
N GLY A 26 7.21 5.34 -12.73
CA GLY A 26 8.35 4.81 -13.49
C GLY A 26 9.35 4.01 -12.64
N THR A 27 8.91 3.46 -11.50
CA THR A 27 9.72 2.61 -10.62
C THR A 27 9.03 1.27 -10.35
N ASN A 28 9.62 0.43 -9.49
CA ASN A 28 9.06 -0.86 -9.09
C ASN A 28 9.32 -1.17 -7.61
N LEU A 29 8.72 -2.25 -7.10
CA LEU A 29 8.83 -2.60 -5.69
C LEU A 29 10.28 -2.80 -5.23
N LYS A 30 11.12 -3.43 -6.07
CA LYS A 30 12.52 -3.70 -5.73
C LYS A 30 13.29 -2.40 -5.57
N GLU A 31 13.13 -1.48 -6.52
CA GLU A 31 13.76 -0.15 -6.48
C GLU A 31 13.29 0.68 -5.29
N TRP A 32 11.99 0.67 -4.97
CA TRP A 32 11.48 1.35 -3.78
C TRP A 32 12.04 0.76 -2.48
N CYS A 33 12.17 -0.57 -2.43
CA CYS A 33 12.64 -1.31 -1.26
C CYS A 33 14.11 -1.02 -0.89
N VAL A 34 14.99 -0.79 -1.88
CA VAL A 34 16.44 -0.55 -1.68
C VAL A 34 16.74 0.62 -0.73
N PRO A 35 16.27 1.86 -0.99
CA PRO A 35 16.53 2.99 -0.09
C PRO A 35 15.81 2.86 1.26
N HIS A 36 14.79 1.99 1.36
CA HIS A 36 14.04 1.75 2.60
C HIS A 36 14.67 0.63 3.46
N GLY A 37 15.70 -0.07 2.97
CA GLY A 37 16.34 -1.18 3.68
C GLY A 37 15.41 -2.39 3.88
N VAL A 38 14.45 -2.58 2.98
CA VAL A 38 13.41 -3.61 3.09
C VAL A 38 13.61 -4.69 2.03
N ALA A 39 13.44 -5.96 2.39
CA ALA A 39 13.37 -7.03 1.40
C ALA A 39 12.01 -7.02 0.70
N GLY A 40 11.97 -7.19 -0.63
CA GLY A 40 10.72 -7.19 -1.40
C GLY A 40 9.68 -8.23 -0.92
N THR A 41 10.14 -9.37 -0.38
CA THR A 41 9.29 -10.37 0.26
C THR A 41 8.60 -9.84 1.52
N ASN A 42 9.31 -9.09 2.36
CA ASN A 42 8.76 -8.47 3.57
C ASN A 42 7.79 -7.33 3.21
N ALA A 43 8.09 -6.55 2.17
CA ALA A 43 7.18 -5.53 1.65
C ALA A 43 5.86 -6.16 1.19
N LYS A 44 5.92 -7.21 0.36
CA LYS A 44 4.73 -7.95 -0.05
C LYS A 44 3.99 -8.57 1.13
N ALA A 45 4.69 -9.23 2.05
CA ALA A 45 4.08 -9.87 3.22
C ALA A 45 3.38 -8.86 4.15
N ALA A 46 3.98 -7.69 4.35
CA ALA A 46 3.36 -6.60 5.10
C ALA A 46 2.14 -6.04 4.37
N ALA A 47 2.26 -5.71 3.08
CA ALA A 47 1.18 -5.15 2.26
C ALA A 47 -0.05 -6.07 2.19
N THR A 48 0.18 -7.36 1.99
CA THR A 48 -0.89 -8.38 1.88
C THR A 48 -1.43 -8.88 3.21
N GLY A 49 -0.80 -8.50 4.33
CA GLY A 49 -1.21 -8.91 5.67
C GLY A 49 -0.70 -10.29 6.11
N ALA A 50 0.05 -11.00 5.27
CA ALA A 50 0.72 -12.26 5.65
C ALA A 50 1.65 -12.08 6.86
N TRP A 51 2.21 -10.89 7.04
CA TRP A 51 2.87 -10.45 8.27
C TRP A 51 2.19 -9.18 8.82
N ASN A 52 1.83 -9.21 10.11
CA ASN A 52 1.01 -8.15 10.72
C ASN A 52 1.53 -7.63 12.08
N GLY A 53 2.82 -7.81 12.36
CA GLY A 53 3.46 -7.25 13.56
C GLY A 53 3.66 -5.73 13.51
N PRO A 54 4.20 -5.11 14.58
CA PRO A 54 4.43 -3.66 14.65
C PRO A 54 5.22 -3.09 13.45
N LYS A 55 6.36 -3.72 13.12
CA LYS A 55 7.17 -3.34 11.95
C LYS A 55 6.44 -3.49 10.62
N ALA A 56 5.48 -4.42 10.50
CA ALA A 56 4.66 -4.57 9.31
C ALA A 56 3.68 -3.41 9.15
N LYS A 57 3.09 -2.95 10.28
CA LYS A 57 2.21 -1.78 10.32
C LYS A 57 2.96 -0.51 9.94
N GLU A 58 4.15 -0.31 10.51
CA GLU A 58 5.04 0.81 10.13
C GLU A 58 5.42 0.76 8.65
N LEU A 59 5.73 -0.43 8.12
CA LEU A 59 6.08 -0.57 6.70
C LEU A 59 4.90 -0.23 5.77
N ARG A 60 3.68 -0.66 6.10
CA ARG A 60 2.49 -0.23 5.35
C ARG A 60 2.26 1.27 5.43
N GLU A 61 2.57 1.88 6.56
CA GLU A 61 2.42 3.32 6.69
C GLU A 61 3.39 4.08 5.79
N ARG A 62 4.65 3.64 5.70
CA ARG A 62 5.61 4.18 4.71
C ARG A 62 5.15 4.02 3.26
N MET A 63 4.46 2.93 2.95
CA MET A 63 3.87 2.72 1.61
C MET A 63 2.73 3.72 1.35
N ILE A 64 1.86 3.96 2.33
CA ILE A 64 0.80 4.97 2.23
C ILE A 64 1.40 6.37 2.07
N GLU A 65 2.42 6.70 2.87
CA GLU A 65 3.12 7.99 2.81
C GLU A 65 3.82 8.22 1.46
N THR A 66 4.42 7.18 0.88
CA THR A 66 5.06 7.23 -0.46
C THR A 66 4.08 7.67 -1.55
N VAL A 67 2.83 7.22 -1.47
CA VAL A 67 1.76 7.55 -2.42
C VAL A 67 1.10 8.89 -2.06
N GLY A 68 1.18 9.28 -0.79
CA GLY A 68 0.35 10.31 -0.18
C GLY A 68 -0.98 9.71 0.30
N ARG A 69 -1.34 9.96 1.56
CA ARG A 69 -2.51 9.37 2.22
C ARG A 69 -3.81 9.58 1.44
N ASP A 70 -4.12 10.82 1.07
CA ASP A 70 -5.35 11.16 0.34
C ASP A 70 -5.42 10.46 -1.03
N THR A 71 -4.28 10.35 -1.72
CA THR A 71 -4.19 9.67 -3.01
C THR A 71 -4.38 8.16 -2.83
N PHE A 72 -3.73 7.57 -1.84
CA PHE A 72 -3.85 6.14 -1.55
C PHE A 72 -5.31 5.78 -1.23
N GLU A 73 -5.99 6.57 -0.41
CA GLU A 73 -7.39 6.35 -0.04
C GLU A 73 -8.33 6.38 -1.25
N LYS A 74 -8.12 7.32 -2.18
CA LYS A 74 -8.90 7.41 -3.42
C LYS A 74 -8.68 6.20 -4.31
N LEU A 75 -7.42 5.85 -4.58
CA LEU A 75 -7.05 4.69 -5.42
C LEU A 75 -7.55 3.38 -4.82
N TYR A 76 -7.46 3.23 -3.48
CA TYR A 76 -7.96 2.06 -2.77
C TYR A 76 -9.48 1.93 -2.89
N ALA A 77 -10.23 3.02 -2.68
CA ALA A 77 -11.68 3.02 -2.85
C ALA A 77 -12.12 2.73 -4.30
N GLU A 78 -11.36 3.20 -5.29
CA GLU A 78 -11.58 2.86 -6.70
C GLU A 78 -11.33 1.38 -6.99
N ARG A 79 -10.21 0.83 -6.49
CA ARG A 79 -9.89 -0.60 -6.70
C ARG A 79 -10.89 -1.52 -6.01
N ILE A 80 -11.36 -1.18 -4.79
CA ILE A 80 -12.45 -1.91 -4.11
C ILE A 80 -13.72 -1.92 -4.97
N ARG A 81 -14.11 -0.76 -5.54
CA ARG A 81 -15.29 -0.67 -6.41
C ARG A 81 -15.16 -1.54 -7.66
N GLN A 82 -13.97 -1.65 -8.24
CA GLN A 82 -13.70 -2.49 -9.40
C GLN A 82 -13.73 -3.99 -9.08
N GLU A 83 -13.40 -4.40 -7.86
CA GLU A 83 -13.38 -5.80 -7.44
C GLU A 83 -14.76 -6.33 -7.06
N VAL A 84 -15.68 -5.44 -6.66
CA VAL A 84 -17.06 -5.78 -6.27
C VAL A 84 -18.04 -5.72 -7.45
N ALA A 85 -17.64 -5.09 -8.56
CA ALA A 85 -18.43 -4.97 -9.79
C ALA A 85 -18.35 -6.24 -10.66
#